data_AF-C2EP77-F1
#
_entry.id   AF-C2EP77-F1
#
_cell.length_a   1.000
_cell.length_b   1.000
_cell.length_c   1.000
_cell.angle_alpha   90.00
_cell.angle_beta   90.00
_cell.angle_gamma   90.00
#
_symmetry.space_group_name_H-M   'P 1'
#
loop_
_entity.id
_entity.type
_entity.pdbx_description
1 polymer ?
#
loop_
_entity_poly.entity_id
_entity_poly.type
_entity_poly.pdbx_seq_one_letter_code
_entity_poly.pdbx_strand_id
1 'polypeptide(L)'
;MAEQYILSIDEGTTSTRAIIFDHNGKEVASAQKEIPQYFPEPGWVEHDANKIWMAVQTTVANAFINSGIWPSQIAAIGITNQRETTVVWDKDNLSCNCLAIAPDY
;
A
#
# COMPACT_ATOMS: atom_id res chain seq x y z
N MET A 1 24.11 8.13 -16.56
CA MET A 1 23.14 7.13 -16.05
C MET A 1 21.79 7.82 -15.98
N ALA A 2 20.70 7.15 -16.35
CA ALA A 2 19.36 7.74 -16.17
C ALA A 2 19.16 8.05 -14.67
N GLU A 3 18.48 9.15 -14.33
CA GLU A 3 18.11 9.38 -12.92
C GLU A 3 17.26 8.21 -12.43
N GLN A 4 17.71 7.59 -11.34
CA GLN A 4 17.04 6.47 -10.71
C GLN A 4 16.35 6.94 -9.43
N TYR A 5 15.12 6.49 -9.25
CA TYR A 5 14.29 6.81 -8.09
C TYR A 5 13.94 5.54 -7.33
N ILE A 6 13.50 5.70 -6.08
CA ILE A 6 13.00 4.61 -5.25
C ILE A 6 11.51 4.84 -4.99
N LEU A 7 10.69 3.82 -5.21
CA LEU A 7 9.29 3.83 -4.83
C LEU A 7 9.15 3.16 -3.45
N SER A 8 8.56 3.84 -2.49
CA SER A 8 8.17 3.27 -1.20
C SER A 8 6.65 3.11 -1.16
N ILE A 9 6.18 1.94 -0.73
CA ILE A 9 4.78 1.65 -0.44
C ILE A 9 4.66 1.44 1.07
N ASP A 10 3.81 2.23 1.71
CA ASP A 10 3.51 2.18 3.12
C ASP A 10 2.04 1.84 3.32
N GLU A 11 1.77 0.59 3.70
CA GLU A 11 0.42 0.11 4.00
C GLU A 11 0.15 0.30 5.49
N GLY A 12 -0.47 1.42 5.85
CA GLY A 12 -0.86 1.71 7.23
C GLY A 12 -2.27 1.19 7.55
N THR A 13 -2.62 1.22 8.83
CA THR A 13 -3.91 0.69 9.32
C THR A 13 -5.13 1.44 8.80
N THR A 14 -5.03 2.75 8.57
CA THR A 14 -6.17 3.58 8.14
C THR A 14 -6.02 4.09 6.72
N SER A 15 -4.82 4.00 6.14
CA SER A 15 -4.54 4.47 4.80
C SER A 15 -3.30 3.82 4.22
N THR A 16 -3.28 3.72 2.90
CA THR A 16 -2.10 3.34 2.12
C THR A 16 -1.45 4.61 1.57
N ARG A 17 -0.11 4.65 1.52
CA ARG A 17 0.67 5.71 0.90
C ARG A 17 1.72 5.13 -0.06
N ALA A 18 1.95 5.83 -1.17
CA ALA A 18 3.07 5.58 -2.07
C ALA A 18 3.90 6.87 -2.19
N ILE A 19 5.22 6.75 -2.13
CA ILE A 19 6.16 7.88 -2.17
C ILE A 19 7.31 7.56 -3.12
N ILE A 20 7.66 8.49 -4.00
CA ILE A 20 8.83 8.40 -4.87
C ILE A 20 9.93 9.31 -4.31
N PHE A 21 11.12 8.74 -4.11
CA PHE A 21 12.30 9.43 -3.61
C PHE A 21 13.40 9.52 -4.67
N ASP A 22 14.13 10.64 -4.67
CA ASP A 22 15.37 10.77 -5.43
C ASP A 22 16.58 10.14 -4.72
N HIS A 23 17.75 10.14 -5.37
CA HIS A 23 18.99 9.61 -4.81
C HIS A 23 19.47 10.30 -3.53
N ASN A 24 19.01 11.52 -3.25
CA ASN A 24 19.35 12.26 -2.02
C ASN A 24 18.35 11.98 -0.90
N GLY A 25 17.36 11.10 -1.12
CA GLY A 25 16.30 10.80 -0.17
C GLY A 25 15.22 11.88 -0.10
N LYS A 26 15.16 12.79 -1.08
CA LYS A 26 14.11 13.82 -1.13
C LYS A 26 12.84 13.23 -1.75
N GLU A 27 11.70 13.52 -1.13
CA GLU A 27 10.39 13.22 -1.70
C GLU A 27 10.18 14.02 -2.99
N VAL A 28 9.95 13.30 -4.08
CA VAL A 28 9.62 13.87 -5.40
C VAL A 28 8.11 13.99 -5.55
N ALA A 29 7.38 12.94 -5.20
CA ALA A 29 5.92 12.93 -5.17
C ALA A 29 5.40 11.86 -4.21
N SER A 30 4.18 12.07 -3.72
CA SER A 30 3.45 11.08 -2.95
C SER A 30 1.97 11.05 -3.32
N ALA A 31 1.32 9.97 -2.93
CA ALA A 31 -0.13 9.84 -2.95
C ALA A 31 -0.58 8.97 -1.79
N GLN A 32 -1.76 9.28 -1.25
CA GLN A 32 -2.34 8.59 -0.11
C GLN A 32 -3.83 8.32 -0.33
N LYS A 33 -4.32 7.21 0.20
CA LYS A 33 -5.73 6.83 0.13
C LYS A 33 -6.14 6.09 1.40
N GLU A 34 -7.25 6.53 1.99
CA GLU A 34 -7.85 5.84 3.14
C GLU A 34 -8.40 4.48 2.75
N ILE A 35 -8.32 3.53 3.68
CA ILE A 35 -8.91 2.19 3.58
C ILE A 35 -10.07 2.06 4.57
N PRO A 36 -11.21 1.45 4.16
CA PRO A 36 -12.33 1.23 5.06
C PRO A 36 -11.97 0.26 6.20
N GLN A 37 -12.42 0.60 7.41
CA GLN A 37 -12.37 -0.28 8.58
C GLN A 37 -13.74 -0.91 8.82
N TYR A 38 -13.76 -2.20 9.14
CA TYR A 38 -14.97 -2.96 9.45
C TYR A 38 -14.97 -3.36 10.92
N PHE A 39 -16.12 -3.20 11.58
CA PHE A 39 -16.31 -3.50 13.01
C PHE A 39 -17.54 -4.40 13.16
N PRO A 40 -17.43 -5.71 12.86
CA PRO A 40 -18.58 -6.62 12.89
C PRO A 40 -19.12 -6.84 14.32
N GLU A 41 -18.23 -6.86 15.30
CA GLU A 41 -18.53 -7.05 16.72
C GLU A 41 -17.69 -6.07 17.58
N PRO A 42 -18.10 -5.76 18.82
CA PRO A 42 -17.29 -4.96 19.73
C PRO A 42 -15.91 -5.58 19.96
N GLY A 43 -14.85 -4.80 19.73
CA GLY A 43 -13.47 -5.25 19.85
C GLY A 43 -12.96 -6.10 18.68
N TRP A 44 -13.60 -5.99 17.51
CA TRP A 44 -13.13 -6.60 16.28
C TRP A 44 -12.83 -5.51 15.27
N VAL A 45 -11.62 -5.53 14.71
CA VAL A 45 -11.23 -4.69 13.58
C VAL A 45 -10.84 -5.58 12.42
N GLU A 46 -11.50 -5.35 11.30
CA GLU A 46 -11.34 -6.12 10.09
C GLU A 46 -11.08 -5.21 8.88
N HIS A 47 -10.26 -5.69 7.94
CA HIS A 47 -10.04 -5.04 6.65
C HIS A 47 -10.35 -5.99 5.48
N ASP A 48 -10.86 -5.45 4.38
CA ASP A 48 -10.94 -6.20 3.12
C ASP A 48 -9.59 -6.13 2.40
N ALA A 49 -8.92 -7.28 2.27
CA ALA A 49 -7.63 -7.39 1.59
C ALA A 49 -7.66 -6.88 0.14
N ASN A 50 -8.79 -7.02 -0.56
CA ASN A 50 -8.94 -6.45 -1.90
C ASN A 50 -9.01 -4.93 -1.88
N LYS A 51 -9.60 -4.33 -0.83
CA LYS A 51 -9.63 -2.86 -0.64
C LYS A 51 -8.24 -2.31 -0.35
N ILE A 52 -7.45 -3.02 0.46
CA ILE A 52 -6.03 -2.73 0.66
C ILE A 52 -5.29 -2.77 -0.68
N TRP A 53 -5.43 -3.86 -1.44
CA TRP A 53 -4.75 -4.01 -2.74
C TRP A 53 -5.17 -2.93 -3.76
N MET A 54 -6.46 -2.60 -3.83
CA MET A 54 -6.95 -1.49 -4.67
C MET A 54 -6.39 -0.13 -4.23
N ALA A 55 -6.20 0.09 -2.92
CA ALA A 55 -5.60 1.30 -2.40
C ALA A 55 -4.13 1.42 -2.81
N VAL A 56 -3.34 0.35 -2.69
CA VAL A 56 -1.95 0.28 -3.17
C VAL A 56 -1.85 0.62 -4.66
N GLN A 57 -2.66 -0.03 -5.50
CA GLN A 57 -2.66 0.26 -6.95
C GLN A 57 -2.99 1.72 -7.25
N THR A 58 -3.98 2.28 -6.53
CA THR A 58 -4.39 3.68 -6.70
C THR A 58 -3.27 4.64 -6.31
N THR A 59 -2.63 4.43 -5.16
CA THR A 59 -1.59 5.34 -4.66
C THR A 59 -0.33 5.25 -5.49
N VAL A 60 0.09 4.06 -5.92
CA VAL A 60 1.23 3.90 -6.83
C VAL A 60 0.98 4.62 -8.15
N ALA A 61 -0.19 4.42 -8.77
CA ALA A 61 -0.55 5.12 -10.01
C ALA A 61 -0.54 6.64 -9.83
N ASN A 62 -1.13 7.14 -8.74
CA ASN A 62 -1.17 8.57 -8.45
C ASN A 62 0.22 9.16 -8.16
N ALA A 63 1.13 8.43 -7.50
CA ALA A 63 2.50 8.89 -7.27
C ALA A 63 3.27 9.05 -8.60
N PHE A 64 3.08 8.14 -9.56
CA PHE A 64 3.63 8.29 -10.91
C PHE A 64 3.00 9.47 -11.67
N ILE A 65 1.67 9.61 -11.63
CA ILE A 65 0.98 10.75 -12.27
C ILE A 65 1.47 12.09 -11.71
N ASN A 66 1.61 12.18 -10.38
CA ASN A 66 2.03 13.40 -9.71
C ASN A 66 3.51 13.76 -9.95
N SER A 67 4.38 12.75 -10.14
CA SER A 67 5.81 12.98 -10.40
C SER A 67 6.15 13.19 -11.88
N GLY A 68 5.36 12.64 -12.80
CA GLY A 68 5.71 12.58 -14.22
C GLY A 68 6.86 11.64 -14.56
N ILE A 69 7.28 10.80 -13.59
CA ILE A 69 8.36 9.83 -13.75
C ILE A 69 7.85 8.57 -14.45
N TRP A 70 8.66 7.98 -15.33
CA TRP A 70 8.34 6.70 -15.95
C TRP A 70 8.67 5.53 -15.02
N PRO A 71 7.85 4.46 -14.98
CA PRO A 71 8.15 3.27 -14.16
C PRO A 71 9.54 2.66 -14.42
N SER A 72 10.07 2.78 -15.64
CA SER A 72 11.43 2.33 -15.99
C SER A 72 12.57 3.07 -15.27
N GLN A 73 12.28 4.19 -14.61
CA GLN A 73 13.24 4.98 -13.83
C GLN A 73 13.25 4.60 -12.34
N ILE A 74 12.39 3.68 -11.91
CA ILE A 74 12.43 3.14 -10.55
C ILE A 74 13.51 2.05 -10.46
N ALA A 75 14.50 2.26 -9.61
CA ALA A 75 15.56 1.25 -9.38
C ALA A 75 15.12 0.13 -8.44
N ALA A 76 14.28 0.45 -7.45
CA ALA A 76 13.76 -0.53 -6.51
C ALA A 76 12.44 -0.07 -5.88
N ILE A 77 11.72 -1.05 -5.32
CA ILE A 77 10.50 -0.82 -4.55
C ILE A 77 10.76 -1.26 -3.11
N GLY A 78 10.55 -0.36 -2.15
CA GLY A 78 10.48 -0.66 -0.73
C GLY A 78 9.03 -0.88 -0.32
N ILE A 79 8.77 -1.91 0.48
CA ILE A 79 7.45 -2.21 1.03
C ILE A 79 7.55 -2.23 2.54
N THR A 80 6.68 -1.45 3.19
CA THR A 80 6.43 -1.50 4.62
C THR A 80 4.93 -1.59 4.84
N ASN A 81 4.52 -2.27 5.91
CA ASN A 81 3.13 -2.56 6.20
C ASN A 81 2.84 -2.51 7.69
N GLN A 82 1.57 -2.36 8.04
CA GLN A 82 1.08 -2.57 9.38
C GLN A 82 1.42 -3.99 9.80
N ARG A 83 2.01 -4.12 10.98
CA ARG A 83 2.43 -5.42 11.50
C ARG A 83 1.21 -6.17 12.05
N GLU A 84 1.39 -7.45 12.33
CA GLU A 84 0.42 -8.38 12.92
C GLU A 84 -0.83 -8.71 12.06
N THR A 85 -1.39 -7.77 11.31
CA THR A 85 -2.58 -7.98 10.46
C THR A 85 -2.39 -9.20 9.57
N THR A 86 -3.35 -10.13 9.62
CA THR A 86 -3.23 -11.45 8.99
C THR A 86 -4.23 -11.62 7.85
N VAL A 87 -3.74 -12.06 6.69
CA VAL A 87 -4.55 -12.37 5.50
C VAL A 87 -4.36 -13.85 5.16
N VAL A 88 -5.44 -14.56 4.86
CA VAL A 88 -5.41 -15.95 4.37
C VAL A 88 -6.14 -16.00 3.02
N TRP A 89 -5.51 -16.62 2.03
CA TRP A 89 -6.06 -16.73 0.69
C TRP A 89 -5.88 -18.14 0.12
N ASP A 90 -6.72 -18.47 -0.87
CA ASP A 90 -6.59 -19.70 -1.64
C ASP A 90 -5.48 -19.54 -2.68
N LYS A 91 -4.51 -20.47 -2.67
CA LYS A 91 -3.32 -20.40 -3.53
C LYS A 91 -3.61 -20.62 -5.02
N ASP A 92 -4.70 -21.31 -5.36
CA ASP A 92 -5.00 -21.75 -6.72
C ASP A 92 -5.78 -20.67 -7.48
N ASN A 93 -6.63 -19.92 -6.78
CA ASN A 93 -7.43 -18.84 -7.39
C ASN A 93 -7.13 -17.44 -6.83
N LEU A 94 -6.24 -17.31 -5.85
CA LEU A 94 -5.87 -16.06 -5.17
C LEU A 94 -7.05 -15.34 -4.51
N SER A 95 -8.17 -16.03 -4.28
CA SER A 95 -9.33 -15.46 -3.61
C SER A 95 -9.08 -15.36 -2.11
N CYS A 96 -9.36 -14.18 -1.57
CA CYS A 96 -9.40 -13.93 -0.14
C CYS A 96 -10.88 -13.91 0.28
N ASN A 97 -11.38 -15.03 0.81
CA ASN A 97 -12.77 -15.16 1.24
C ASN A 97 -12.98 -14.76 2.72
N CYS A 98 -11.93 -14.27 3.39
CA CYS A 98 -11.98 -13.76 4.76
C CYS A 98 -11.50 -12.31 4.83
N LEU A 99 -11.96 -11.58 5.84
CA LEU A 99 -11.43 -10.27 6.19
C LEU A 99 -10.09 -10.45 6.93
N ALA A 100 -9.20 -9.47 6.77
CA ALA A 100 -7.92 -9.41 7.46
C ALA A 100 -8.15 -8.94 8.89
N ILE A 101 -7.70 -9.72 9.88
CA ILE A 101 -7.86 -9.39 11.29
C ILE A 101 -6.80 -8.37 11.67
N ALA A 102 -7.21 -7.16 12.05
CA ALA A 102 -6.33 -6.14 12.59
C ALA A 102 -6.41 -6.14 14.12
N PRO A 103 -5.30 -5.93 14.84
CA PRO A 103 -5.34 -5.83 16.29
C PRO A 103 -6.12 -4.58 16.72
N ASP A 104 -7.01 -4.75 17.70
CA ASP A 104 -7.57 -3.64 18.48
C ASP A 104 -6.43 -2.84 19.13
N TYR A 105 -6.55 -1.50 19.12
CA TYR A 105 -5.85 -0.63 20.07
C TYR A 105 -6.81 -0.14 21.14
#